data_AF-A0AAE6KR84-F1
#
_entry.id   AF-A0AAE6KR84-F1
#
_cell.length_a   1.000
_cell.length_b   1.000
_cell.length_c   1.000
_cell.angle_alpha   90.00
_cell.angle_beta   90.00
_cell.angle_gamma   90.00
#
_symmetry.space_group_name_H-M   'P 1'
#
loop_
_entity.id
_entity.type
_entity.pdbx_description
1 polymer ?
#
loop_
_entity_poly.entity_id
_entity_poly.type
_entity_poly.pdbx_seq_one_letter_code
_entity_poly.pdbx_strand_id
1 'polypeptide(L)'
;MPRGLVPRFHTASISKQFTAFSIRLLEQEGKLSLDDDIRKHLPEMPVHEWTITIAHLLHHTNGLREQGALLNLAGWRGDDLYTEVDIL
;
A
#
# COMPACT_ATOMS: atom_id res chain seq x y z
N MET A 1 -20.14 -17.38 -32.99
CA MET A 1 -20.40 -16.83 -31.63
C MET A 1 -19.68 -15.50 -31.51
N PRO A 2 -20.36 -14.37 -31.28
CA PRO A 2 -19.67 -13.09 -31.12
C PRO A 2 -18.96 -13.08 -29.76
N ARG A 3 -17.64 -12.94 -29.74
CA ARG A 3 -16.87 -12.65 -28.51
C ARG A 3 -17.11 -11.18 -28.15
N GLY A 4 -18.07 -10.92 -27.28
CA GLY A 4 -18.30 -9.57 -26.74
C GLY A 4 -17.09 -9.10 -25.93
N LEU A 5 -16.79 -7.80 -26.00
CA LEU A 5 -15.81 -7.13 -25.13
C LEU A 5 -16.19 -7.39 -23.67
N VAL A 6 -15.25 -7.91 -22.88
CA VAL A 6 -15.41 -8.04 -21.43
C VAL A 6 -15.27 -6.64 -20.83
N PRO A 7 -16.28 -6.09 -20.13
CA PRO A 7 -16.17 -4.76 -19.55
C PRO A 7 -15.08 -4.74 -18.48
N ARG A 8 -14.31 -3.66 -18.44
CA ARG A 8 -13.31 -3.41 -17.40
C ARG A 8 -13.98 -2.73 -16.20
N PHE A 9 -13.59 -3.15 -15.01
CA PHE A 9 -14.05 -2.57 -13.74
C PHE A 9 -12.88 -2.26 -12.83
N HIS A 10 -13.07 -1.34 -11.87
CA HIS A 10 -12.07 -1.05 -10.85
C HIS A 10 -11.97 -2.23 -9.87
N THR A 11 -10.78 -2.80 -9.72
CA THR A 11 -10.53 -3.97 -8.85
C THR A 11 -10.23 -3.59 -7.40
N ALA A 12 -10.04 -2.31 -7.11
CA ALA A 12 -9.79 -1.77 -5.77
C ALA A 12 -8.74 -2.61 -5.02
N SER A 13 -9.01 -3.00 -3.77
CA SER A 13 -8.08 -3.75 -2.92
C SER A 13 -7.70 -5.14 -3.43
N ILE A 14 -8.38 -5.71 -4.44
CA ILE A 14 -7.95 -6.97 -5.07
C ILE A 14 -6.56 -6.81 -5.70
N SER A 15 -6.20 -5.60 -6.15
CA SER A 15 -4.86 -5.27 -6.66
C SER A 15 -3.71 -5.61 -5.69
N LYS A 16 -3.96 -5.56 -4.37
CA LYS A 16 -2.92 -5.79 -3.34
C LYS A 16 -2.30 -7.19 -3.43
N GLN A 17 -3.05 -8.21 -3.86
CA GLN A 17 -2.52 -9.56 -4.04
C GLN A 17 -1.47 -9.62 -5.15
N PHE A 18 -1.68 -8.86 -6.24
CA PHE A 18 -0.72 -8.75 -7.33
C PHE A 18 0.54 -8.02 -6.87
N THR A 19 0.39 -6.93 -6.11
CA THR A 19 1.53 -6.23 -5.50
C THR A 19 2.33 -7.13 -4.56
N ALA A 20 1.65 -7.89 -3.69
CA ALA A 20 2.29 -8.86 -2.80
C ALA A 20 3.05 -9.95 -3.57
N PHE A 21 2.45 -10.44 -4.67
CA PHE A 21 3.10 -11.40 -5.56
C PHE A 21 4.36 -10.81 -6.21
N SER A 22 4.31 -9.57 -6.71
CA SER A 22 5.49 -8.88 -7.25
C SER A 22 6.61 -8.73 -6.21
N ILE A 23 6.27 -8.43 -4.95
CA ILE A 23 7.26 -8.34 -3.86
C ILE A 23 7.91 -9.71 -3.61
N ARG A 24 7.14 -10.80 -3.64
CA ARG A 24 7.67 -12.16 -3.51
C ARG A 24 8.58 -12.58 -4.68
N LEU A 25 8.27 -12.13 -5.91
CA LEU A 25 9.18 -12.36 -7.04
C LEU A 25 10.51 -11.64 -6.83
N LEU A 26 10.50 -10.39 -6.34
CA LEU A 26 11.73 -9.64 -6.04
C LEU A 26 12.53 -10.30 -4.89
N GLU A 27 11.86 -10.83 -3.88
CA GLU A 27 12.49 -11.63 -2.81
C GLU A 27 13.16 -12.88 -3.39
N GLN A 28 12.47 -13.63 -4.25
CA GLN A 28 13.01 -14.82 -4.91
C GLN A 28 14.23 -14.50 -5.79
N GLU A 29 14.26 -13.33 -6.41
CA GLU A 29 15.40 -12.83 -7.18
C GLU A 29 16.54 -12.29 -6.30
N GLY A 30 16.40 -12.29 -4.97
CA GLY A 30 17.38 -11.77 -4.02
C GLY A 30 17.54 -10.25 -4.03
N LYS A 31 16.59 -9.52 -4.63
CA LYS A 31 16.64 -8.04 -4.72
C LYS A 31 16.22 -7.35 -3.43
N LEU A 32 15.44 -8.02 -2.61
CA LEU A 32 15.02 -7.58 -1.28
C LEU A 32 14.85 -8.79 -0.36
N SER A 33 14.81 -8.55 0.95
CA SER A 33 14.34 -9.53 1.95
C SER A 33 13.07 -9.02 2.59
N LEU A 34 12.13 -9.90 2.94
CA LEU A 34 10.95 -9.49 3.71
C LEU A 34 11.29 -8.99 5.12
N ASP A 35 12.46 -9.34 5.64
CA ASP A 35 12.99 -8.85 6.91
C ASP A 35 13.76 -7.53 6.77
N ASP A 36 13.91 -7.00 5.54
CA ASP A 36 14.53 -5.70 5.34
C ASP A 36 13.69 -4.62 6.05
N ASP A 37 14.37 -3.74 6.81
CA ASP A 37 13.81 -2.46 7.20
C ASP A 37 13.40 -1.69 5.93
N ILE A 38 12.16 -1.21 5.88
CA ILE A 38 11.62 -0.51 4.71
C ILE A 38 12.48 0.70 4.31
N ARG A 39 13.17 1.35 5.26
CA ARG A 39 14.02 2.52 5.00
C ARG A 39 15.24 2.22 4.13
N LYS A 40 15.62 0.94 3.98
CA LYS A 40 16.61 0.51 2.99
C LYS A 40 16.14 0.77 1.56
N HIS A 41 14.83 0.71 1.32
CA HIS A 41 14.20 0.87 0.01
C HIS A 41 13.48 2.21 -0.15
N LEU A 42 13.01 2.81 0.95
CA LEU A 42 12.34 4.12 1.01
C LEU A 42 12.98 4.99 2.11
N PRO A 43 14.16 5.61 1.84
CA PRO A 43 14.92 6.33 2.85
C PRO A 43 14.21 7.57 3.42
N GLU A 44 13.20 8.10 2.72
CA GLU A 44 12.34 9.20 3.16
C GLU A 44 11.33 8.81 4.24
N MET A 45 11.15 7.50 4.51
CA MET A 45 10.22 7.04 5.54
C MET A 45 10.60 7.57 6.93
N PRO A 46 9.65 8.16 7.69
CA PRO A 46 9.92 8.69 9.01
C PRO A 46 10.53 7.64 9.95
N VAL A 47 11.38 8.09 10.86
CA VAL A 47 11.91 7.24 11.93
C VAL A 47 10.79 6.97 12.94
N HIS A 48 10.53 5.68 13.18
CA HIS A 48 9.62 5.21 14.22
C HIS A 48 10.42 4.56 15.34
N GLU A 49 9.81 4.42 16.53
CA GLU A 49 10.45 3.75 17.68
C GLU A 49 10.68 2.24 17.45
N TRP A 50 10.02 1.66 16.45
CA TRP A 50 10.15 0.28 16.03
C TRP A 50 10.58 0.18 14.56
N THR A 51 11.17 -0.96 14.20
CA THR A 51 11.51 -1.27 12.82
C THR A 51 10.27 -1.73 12.04
N ILE A 52 10.01 -1.10 10.90
CA ILE A 52 8.98 -1.51 9.95
C ILE A 52 9.65 -2.34 8.85
N THR A 53 9.37 -3.63 8.79
CA THR A 53 9.87 -4.50 7.73
C THR A 53 8.91 -4.55 6.55
N ILE A 54 9.39 -5.03 5.40
CA ILE A 54 8.51 -5.31 4.26
C ILE A 54 7.43 -6.34 4.63
N ALA A 55 7.75 -7.34 5.46
CA ALA A 55 6.76 -8.28 5.99
C ALA A 55 5.64 -7.59 6.79
N HIS A 56 5.95 -6.57 7.59
CA HIS A 56 4.94 -5.81 8.33
C HIS A 56 3.99 -5.04 7.40
N LEU A 57 4.48 -4.56 6.26
CA LEU A 57 3.64 -3.90 5.26
C LEU A 57 2.71 -4.88 4.56
N LEU A 58 3.23 -6.03 4.11
CA LEU A 58 2.45 -7.07 3.43
C LEU A 58 1.30 -7.63 4.27
N HIS A 59 1.50 -7.73 5.59
CA HIS A 59 0.52 -8.32 6.51
C HIS A 59 -0.29 -7.30 7.30
N HIS A 60 -0.16 -6.00 7.00
CA HIS A 60 -0.87 -4.93 7.71
C HIS A 60 -0.61 -4.90 9.23
N THR A 61 0.62 -5.22 9.66
CA THR A 61 1.05 -5.24 11.07
C THR A 61 2.10 -4.17 11.41
N ASN A 62 2.27 -3.18 10.53
CA ASN A 62 3.30 -2.14 10.64
C ASN A 62 2.99 -1.01 11.64
N GLY A 63 1.73 -0.86 12.06
CA GLY A 63 1.32 0.17 13.01
C GLY A 63 1.15 1.58 12.42
N LEU A 64 1.31 1.77 11.11
CA LEU A 64 1.04 3.04 10.44
C LEU A 64 -0.47 3.31 10.38
N ARG A 65 -0.85 4.58 10.54
CA ARG A 65 -2.24 4.99 10.41
C ARG A 65 -2.65 5.00 8.95
N GLU A 66 -3.82 4.44 8.68
CA GLU A 66 -4.43 4.44 7.35
C GLU A 66 -4.85 5.87 6.95
N GLN A 67 -4.78 6.18 5.66
CA GLN A 67 -4.99 7.53 5.13
C GLN A 67 -6.38 8.09 5.47
N GLY A 68 -7.45 7.30 5.31
CA GLY A 68 -8.79 7.68 5.71
C GLY A 68 -8.91 7.95 7.22
N ALA A 69 -8.22 7.16 8.06
CA ALA A 69 -8.16 7.45 9.50
C ALA A 69 -7.47 8.79 9.81
N LEU A 70 -6.41 9.14 9.06
CA LEU A 70 -5.72 10.43 9.19
C LEU A 70 -6.61 11.60 8.72
N LEU A 71 -7.32 11.44 7.61
CA LEU A 71 -8.27 12.44 7.11
C LEU A 71 -9.39 12.70 8.11
N ASN A 72 -9.97 11.64 8.68
CA ASN A 72 -10.97 11.77 9.73
C ASN A 72 -10.43 12.53 10.96
N LEU A 73 -9.18 12.26 11.35
CA LEU A 73 -8.52 12.97 12.45
C LEU A 73 -8.26 14.45 12.12
N ALA A 74 -8.00 14.76 10.85
CA ALA A 74 -7.85 16.12 10.35
C ALA A 74 -9.21 16.86 10.20
N GLY A 75 -10.33 16.23 10.52
CA GLY A 75 -11.66 16.84 10.52
C GLY A 75 -12.47 16.64 9.24
N TRP A 76 -11.93 15.89 8.28
CA TRP A 76 -12.65 15.51 7.06
C TRP A 76 -13.69 14.43 7.36
N ARG A 77 -14.78 14.42 6.60
CA ARG A 77 -15.90 13.48 6.70
C ARG A 77 -15.92 12.59 5.47
N GLY A 78 -16.56 11.42 5.59
CA GLY A 78 -16.59 10.42 4.51
C GLY A 78 -17.33 10.87 3.24
N ASP A 79 -18.14 11.91 3.34
CA ASP A 79 -18.86 12.55 2.24
C ASP A 79 -18.19 13.84 1.74
N ASP A 80 -17.09 14.27 2.35
CA ASP A 80 -16.33 15.42 1.88
C ASP A 80 -15.63 15.08 0.57
N LEU A 81 -15.73 15.99 -0.40
CA LEU A 81 -15.01 15.88 -1.66
C LEU A 81 -13.58 16.37 -1.45
N TYR A 82 -12.62 15.50 -1.77
CA TYR A 82 -11.20 15.83 -1.82
C TYR A 82 -10.64 15.44 -3.18
N THR A 83 -9.65 16.20 -3.63
CA THR A 83 -8.86 15.95 -4.83
C THR A 83 -7.55 15.25 -4.46
N GLU A 84 -6.79 14.76 -5.45
CA GLU A 84 -5.46 14.18 -5.17
C GLU A 84 -4.52 15.19 -4.49
N VAL A 85 -4.66 16.49 -4.78
CA VAL A 85 -3.86 17.55 -4.18
C VAL A 85 -4.16 17.74 -2.69
N ASP A 86 -5.36 17.37 -2.23
CA ASP A 86 -5.74 17.50 -0.83
C ASP A 86 -5.15 16.37 0.04
N ILE A 87 -4.60 15.30 -0.56
CA ILE A 87 -4.12 14.10 0.14
C ILE A 87 -2.65 13.76 -0.09
N LEU A 88 -1.95 14.48 -0.97
CA LEU A 88 -0.53 14.30 -1.32
C LEU A 88 0.28 15.55 -0.96
#